data_AF-A0A6V8HH04-F1
#
_entry.id   AF-A0A6V8HH04-F1
#
_cell.length_a   1.000
_cell.length_b   1.000
_cell.length_c   1.000
_cell.angle_alpha   90.00
_cell.angle_beta   90.00
_cell.angle_gamma   90.00
#
_symmetry.space_group_name_H-M   'P 1'
#
loop_
_entity.id
_entity.type
_entity.pdbx_description
1 polymer ?
#
loop_
_entity_poly.entity_id
_entity_poly.type
_entity_poly.pdbx_seq_one_letter_code
_entity_poly.pdbx_strand_id
1 'polypeptide(L)'
;MYRSFTAPVTYPVPVMREAYNTIVGYYPDDYGLEDVAVLGVPTFKTSGSGLPDDVLYNFAVTAKWFVQCNTKFVAGYALLIVFFPNETIYSDTPFRTHEAMGFIGTIINYGNNSDNSEASNSGLVVTDLLQPDQTSTFENWNEVYGPYTEAGVPVSALMAEFDFADDANSVSDPINIDGERGELNARTPPFAPEDIIILTDGRCSSTCTILVDQMASKGVRTVAVGGRPRAGVIQANYRRYQRV
;
A
#
# COMPACT_ATOMS: atom_id res chain seq x y z
N MET A 1 -2.07 11.12 24.66
CA MET A 1 -0.89 10.67 25.41
C MET A 1 -0.51 9.29 24.88
N TYR A 2 0.27 9.23 23.80
CA TYR A 2 0.79 7.95 23.30
C TYR A 2 1.83 7.46 24.30
N ARG A 3 1.46 6.47 25.11
CA ARG A 3 2.45 5.77 25.93
C ARG A 3 3.37 5.06 24.97
N SER A 4 4.68 5.36 25.04
CA SER A 4 5.71 4.47 24.51
C SER A 4 5.40 3.08 25.05
N PHE A 5 4.94 2.18 24.18
CA PHE A 5 4.77 0.79 24.55
C PHE A 5 6.17 0.27 24.87
N THR A 6 6.50 0.11 26.15
CA THR A 6 7.70 -0.65 26.51
C THR A 6 7.52 -2.04 25.92
N ALA A 7 8.45 -2.44 25.06
CA ALA A 7 8.42 -3.77 24.45
C ALA A 7 8.40 -4.81 25.58
N PRO A 8 7.73 -5.96 25.41
CA PRO A 8 7.81 -7.03 26.39
C PRO A 8 9.28 -7.35 26.68
N VAL A 9 9.62 -7.63 27.94
CA VAL A 9 11.01 -7.85 28.39
C VAL A 9 11.71 -8.97 27.62
N THR A 10 10.94 -9.88 27.01
CA THR A 10 11.41 -11.01 26.21
C THR A 10 11.66 -10.67 24.74
N TYR A 11 11.32 -9.48 24.27
CA TYR A 11 11.62 -9.07 22.90
C TYR A 11 13.09 -8.67 22.79
N PRO A 12 13.75 -8.97 21.64
CA PRO A 12 15.09 -8.48 21.38
C PRO A 12 15.15 -6.96 21.47
N VAL A 13 16.34 -6.42 21.73
CA VAL A 13 16.55 -4.96 21.68
C VAL A 13 16.56 -4.54 20.21
N PRO A 14 15.71 -3.58 19.80
CA PRO A 14 15.70 -3.13 18.41
C PRO A 14 16.96 -2.34 18.08
N VAL A 15 17.50 -2.55 16.89
CA VAL A 15 18.62 -1.75 16.35
C VAL A 15 18.13 -0.38 15.85
N MET A 16 16.87 -0.31 15.44
CA MET A 16 16.17 0.94 15.15
C MET A 16 14.71 0.84 15.56
N ARG A 17 14.13 1.99 15.91
CA ARG A 17 12.73 2.11 16.27
C ARG A 17 12.26 3.54 16.07
N GLU A 18 11.21 3.72 15.29
CA GLU A 18 10.56 5.01 15.14
C GLU A 18 9.80 5.37 16.44
N ALA A 19 9.79 6.65 16.81
CA ALA A 19 9.33 7.16 18.10
C ALA A 19 7.86 6.81 18.43
N TYR A 20 7.01 6.66 17.41
CA TYR A 20 5.60 6.32 17.53
C TYR A 20 5.30 4.85 17.22
N ASN A 21 6.32 4.00 17.11
CA ASN A 21 6.21 2.55 16.88
C ASN A 21 5.56 2.18 15.54
N THR A 22 5.72 3.06 14.56
CA THR A 22 5.24 2.78 13.19
C THR A 22 6.13 1.74 12.49
N ILE A 23 7.43 1.72 12.82
CA ILE A 23 8.40 0.75 12.32
C ILE A 23 9.49 0.43 13.33
N VAL A 24 9.98 -0.80 13.32
CA VAL A 24 11.02 -1.30 14.22
C VAL A 24 11.88 -2.37 13.53
N GLY A 25 13.17 -2.38 13.80
CA GLY A 25 14.13 -3.28 13.16
C GLY A 25 14.96 -4.05 14.17
N TYR A 26 15.28 -5.30 13.86
CA TYR A 26 16.09 -6.18 14.68
C TYR A 26 17.11 -6.94 13.82
N TYR A 27 18.29 -7.17 14.39
CA TYR A 27 19.26 -8.16 13.92
C TYR A 27 19.34 -9.24 15.00
N PRO A 28 18.81 -10.45 14.77
CA PRO A 28 18.93 -11.53 15.72
C PRO A 28 20.40 -11.95 15.90
N ASP A 29 20.81 -12.20 17.14
CA ASP A 29 22.15 -12.72 17.47
C ASP A 29 22.14 -14.24 17.70
N ASP A 30 20.99 -14.89 17.48
CA ASP A 30 20.80 -16.33 17.65
C ASP A 30 21.52 -17.12 16.54
N TYR A 31 22.05 -18.29 16.89
CA TYR A 31 22.75 -19.17 15.97
C TYR A 31 21.87 -19.55 14.76
N GLY A 32 22.39 -19.35 13.55
CA GLY A 32 21.71 -19.63 12.29
C GLY A 32 20.80 -18.51 11.78
N LEU A 33 20.81 -17.33 12.40
CA LEU A 33 20.11 -16.12 11.96
C LEU A 33 21.07 -14.94 11.69
N GLU A 34 22.37 -15.20 11.57
CA GLU A 34 23.41 -14.16 11.44
C GLU A 34 23.28 -13.33 10.15
N ASP A 35 22.58 -13.86 9.14
CA ASP A 35 22.27 -13.22 7.86
C ASP A 35 20.81 -12.75 7.76
N VAL A 36 20.06 -12.76 8.87
CA VAL A 36 18.64 -12.40 8.91
C VAL A 36 18.44 -11.00 9.49
N ALA A 37 17.63 -10.20 8.81
CA ALA A 37 17.10 -8.95 9.32
C ALA A 37 15.59 -9.06 9.53
N VAL A 38 15.09 -8.57 10.67
CA VAL A 38 13.64 -8.58 10.97
C VAL A 38 13.12 -7.14 11.02
N LEU A 39 12.22 -6.82 10.09
CA LEU A 39 11.50 -5.56 10.04
C LEU A 39 10.07 -5.74 10.53
N GLY A 40 9.73 -5.12 11.66
CA GLY A 40 8.38 -5.03 12.18
C GLY A 40 7.70 -3.75 11.72
N VAL A 41 6.48 -3.88 11.16
CA VAL A 41 5.61 -2.75 10.82
C VAL A 41 4.29 -2.88 11.59
N PRO A 42 4.22 -2.36 12.84
CA PRO A 42 3.02 -2.50 13.65
C PRO A 42 1.83 -1.70 13.12
N THR A 43 2.08 -0.59 12.42
CA THR A 43 1.02 0.26 11.86
C THR A 43 1.54 1.11 10.69
N PHE A 44 0.68 1.31 9.69
CA PHE A 44 0.90 2.27 8.60
C PHE A 44 0.27 3.65 8.89
N LYS A 45 -0.33 3.83 10.07
CA LYS A 45 -0.88 5.12 10.48
C LYS A 45 0.24 6.08 10.84
N THR A 46 0.57 6.96 9.89
CA THR A 46 1.64 7.96 10.01
C THR A 46 1.12 9.39 10.15
N SER A 47 -0.20 9.59 10.18
CA SER A 47 -0.83 10.90 10.32
C SER A 47 -2.12 10.85 11.14
N GLY A 48 -2.66 12.03 11.47
CA GLY A 48 -3.90 12.19 12.23
C GLY A 48 -3.68 12.48 13.72
N SER A 49 -4.79 12.52 14.47
CA SER A 49 -4.79 13.06 15.84
C SER A 49 -3.76 12.41 16.77
N GLY A 50 -2.86 13.25 17.30
CA GLY A 50 -1.83 12.88 18.26
C GLY A 50 -0.53 12.32 17.66
N LEU A 51 -0.37 12.38 16.33
CA LEU A 51 0.89 12.16 15.64
C LEU A 51 1.40 13.51 15.07
N PRO A 52 2.69 13.81 15.18
CA PRO A 52 3.32 14.90 14.43
C PRO A 52 3.27 14.67 12.91
N ASP A 53 3.39 15.76 12.14
CA ASP A 53 3.37 15.71 10.67
C ASP A 53 4.61 15.03 10.07
N ASP A 54 5.71 14.93 10.82
CA ASP A 54 6.96 14.32 10.36
C ASP A 54 7.03 12.80 10.58
N VAL A 55 5.99 12.17 11.15
CA VAL A 55 5.98 10.72 11.43
C VAL A 55 6.11 9.91 10.15
N LEU A 56 5.47 10.32 9.06
CA LEU A 56 5.62 9.64 7.77
C LEU A 56 7.06 9.70 7.26
N TYR A 57 7.67 10.89 7.33
CA TYR A 57 9.07 11.09 6.97
C TYR A 57 10.01 10.23 7.84
N ASN A 58 9.76 10.17 9.15
CA ASN A 58 10.58 9.39 10.07
C ASN A 58 10.40 7.87 9.87
N PHE A 59 9.18 7.39 9.61
CA PHE A 59 8.91 6.00 9.20
C PHE A 59 9.74 5.64 7.96
N ALA A 60 9.67 6.49 6.94
CA ALA A 60 10.35 6.33 5.67
C ALA A 60 11.88 6.29 5.80
N VAL A 61 12.47 7.28 6.47
CA VAL A 61 13.93 7.36 6.67
C VAL A 61 14.44 6.19 7.51
N THR A 62 13.66 5.76 8.51
CA THR A 62 13.99 4.62 9.36
C THR A 62 13.97 3.30 8.57
N ALA A 63 12.96 3.09 7.71
CA ALA A 63 12.90 1.95 6.80
C ALA A 63 14.11 1.93 5.84
N LYS A 64 14.40 3.10 5.24
CA LYS A 64 15.55 3.30 4.35
C LYS A 64 16.87 2.95 5.01
N TRP A 65 17.10 3.43 6.24
CA TRP A 65 18.34 3.16 6.97
C TRP A 65 18.50 1.66 7.23
N PHE A 66 17.42 0.98 7.63
CA PHE A 66 17.46 -0.44 7.95
C PHE A 66 17.67 -1.32 6.71
N VAL A 67 16.98 -1.01 5.61
CA VAL A 67 17.07 -1.77 4.35
C VAL A 67 18.25 -1.32 3.47
N GLN A 68 18.97 -0.25 3.88
CA GLN A 68 20.10 0.33 3.15
C GLN A 68 19.74 0.82 1.72
N CYS A 69 18.52 1.34 1.53
CA CYS A 69 17.99 1.77 0.22
C CYS A 69 17.66 3.27 0.19
N ASN A 70 17.96 3.99 -0.90
CA ASN A 70 17.82 5.45 -1.01
C ASN A 70 16.52 5.89 -1.70
N THR A 71 15.42 6.10 -0.96
CA THR A 71 14.08 6.40 -1.51
C THR A 71 13.19 7.25 -0.55
N LYS A 72 12.09 7.91 -1.00
CA LYS A 72 11.18 8.83 -0.23
C LYS A 72 9.67 8.62 -0.56
N PHE A 73 8.74 8.87 0.40
CA PHE A 73 7.63 7.93 0.73
C PHE A 73 6.25 8.30 1.39
N VAL A 74 5.15 7.65 0.89
CA VAL A 74 3.80 7.38 1.49
C VAL A 74 3.73 5.95 2.06
N ALA A 75 3.44 5.76 3.35
CA ALA A 75 3.87 4.61 4.17
C ALA A 75 3.77 3.18 3.56
N GLY A 76 2.70 2.83 2.83
CA GLY A 76 2.54 1.51 2.21
C GLY A 76 3.33 1.32 0.93
N TYR A 77 3.00 2.12 -0.09
CA TYR A 77 3.72 2.17 -1.37
C TYR A 77 5.19 2.56 -1.18
N ALA A 78 5.47 3.30 -0.12
CA ALA A 78 6.81 3.61 0.32
C ALA A 78 7.65 2.38 0.62
N LEU A 79 7.12 1.53 1.48
CA LEU A 79 7.84 0.35 1.89
C LEU A 79 8.03 -0.60 0.69
N LEU A 80 7.06 -0.64 -0.24
CA LEU A 80 7.22 -1.38 -1.50
C LEU A 80 8.44 -0.87 -2.29
N ILE A 81 8.53 0.44 -2.53
CA ILE A 81 9.63 1.04 -3.28
C ILE A 81 10.98 0.89 -2.54
N VAL A 82 11.01 0.81 -1.19
CA VAL A 82 12.26 0.48 -0.46
C VAL A 82 12.82 -0.86 -0.93
N PHE A 83 11.97 -1.86 -1.14
CA PHE A 83 12.37 -3.20 -1.58
C PHE A 83 12.45 -3.33 -3.10
N PHE A 84 11.64 -2.59 -3.85
CA PHE A 84 11.53 -2.69 -5.31
C PHE A 84 11.50 -1.30 -5.95
N PRO A 85 12.63 -0.57 -5.94
CA PRO A 85 12.67 0.83 -6.34
C PRO A 85 12.57 1.08 -7.85
N ASN A 86 12.63 0.02 -8.66
CA ASN A 86 12.58 0.02 -10.12
C ASN A 86 11.27 -0.54 -10.69
N GLU A 87 10.26 -0.72 -9.84
CA GLU A 87 8.98 -1.29 -10.22
C GLU A 87 7.90 -0.22 -10.24
N THR A 88 7.04 -0.25 -11.26
CA THR A 88 5.85 0.60 -11.32
C THR A 88 4.84 0.14 -10.27
N ILE A 89 4.28 1.09 -9.52
CA ILE A 89 3.23 0.82 -8.55
C ILE A 89 1.93 0.50 -9.31
N TYR A 90 1.38 -0.68 -9.06
CA TYR A 90 0.07 -1.07 -9.57
C TYR A 90 -0.99 -0.87 -8.50
N SER A 91 -1.93 0.06 -8.69
CA SER A 91 -2.97 0.38 -7.69
C SER A 91 -4.39 0.18 -8.22
N ASP A 92 -4.56 -0.46 -9.38
CA ASP A 92 -5.89 -0.51 -10.00
C ASP A 92 -6.86 -1.36 -9.19
N THR A 93 -8.01 -0.80 -8.89
CA THR A 93 -9.08 -1.53 -8.21
C THR A 93 -10.42 -1.34 -8.91
N PRO A 94 -11.12 -2.44 -9.26
CA PRO A 94 -12.50 -2.36 -9.67
C PRO A 94 -13.42 -2.60 -8.46
N PHE A 95 -14.63 -2.02 -8.49
CA PHE A 95 -15.71 -2.40 -7.58
C PHE A 95 -16.70 -3.34 -8.27
N ARG A 96 -17.44 -4.13 -7.47
CA ARG A 96 -18.50 -5.00 -8.01
C ARG A 96 -19.68 -4.15 -8.45
N THR A 97 -20.17 -4.40 -9.67
CA THR A 97 -21.31 -3.69 -10.21
C THR A 97 -22.59 -4.49 -10.00
N HIS A 98 -23.67 -3.76 -9.74
CA HIS A 98 -25.04 -4.25 -9.67
C HIS A 98 -25.99 -3.08 -9.94
N GLU A 99 -27.27 -3.36 -10.20
CA GLU A 99 -28.24 -2.35 -10.65
C GLU A 99 -28.30 -1.12 -9.73
N ALA A 100 -28.31 -1.32 -8.41
CA ALA A 100 -28.29 -0.19 -7.47
C ALA A 100 -27.00 0.66 -7.54
N MET A 101 -25.81 0.08 -7.81
CA MET A 101 -24.59 0.87 -8.06
C MET A 101 -24.71 1.67 -9.34
N GLY A 102 -25.30 1.08 -10.40
CA GLY A 102 -25.55 1.77 -11.66
C GLY A 102 -26.47 2.98 -11.46
N PHE A 103 -27.54 2.80 -10.69
CA PHE A 103 -28.48 3.87 -10.34
C PHE A 103 -27.83 4.99 -9.51
N ILE A 104 -27.08 4.62 -8.45
CA ILE A 104 -26.40 5.60 -7.58
C ILE A 104 -25.40 6.43 -8.37
N GLY A 105 -24.53 5.81 -9.16
CA GLY A 105 -23.54 6.55 -9.94
C GLY A 105 -24.17 7.40 -11.04
N THR A 106 -25.31 7.00 -11.60
CA THR A 106 -26.09 7.85 -12.51
C THR A 106 -26.58 9.13 -11.81
N ILE A 107 -27.04 9.02 -10.56
CA ILE A 107 -27.48 10.19 -9.77
C ILE A 107 -26.29 11.09 -9.40
N ILE A 108 -25.20 10.50 -8.91
CA ILE A 108 -24.01 11.25 -8.49
C ILE A 108 -23.38 12.02 -9.66
N ASN A 109 -23.42 11.44 -10.86
CA ASN A 109 -22.89 12.06 -12.07
C ASN A 109 -23.97 12.77 -12.91
N TYR A 110 -25.15 13.02 -12.33
CA TYR A 110 -26.20 13.78 -13.01
C TYR A 110 -25.87 15.28 -12.95
N GLY A 111 -25.54 15.87 -14.11
CA GLY A 111 -25.21 17.29 -14.22
C GLY A 111 -23.75 17.60 -13.84
N ASN A 112 -23.44 18.88 -13.63
CA ASN A 112 -22.10 19.31 -13.22
C ASN A 112 -22.05 19.46 -11.68
N ASN A 113 -21.32 18.55 -11.03
CA ASN A 113 -21.14 18.52 -9.57
C ASN A 113 -19.72 18.90 -9.13
N SER A 114 -18.95 19.61 -9.98
CA SER A 114 -17.52 19.89 -9.77
C SER A 114 -17.15 20.50 -8.42
N ASP A 115 -18.08 21.21 -7.77
CA ASP A 115 -17.86 21.88 -6.47
C ASP A 115 -18.70 21.27 -5.32
N ASN A 116 -19.39 20.15 -5.56
CA ASN A 116 -20.21 19.51 -4.54
C ASN A 116 -19.37 18.53 -3.71
N SER A 117 -18.95 18.97 -2.53
CA SER A 117 -18.13 18.16 -1.62
C SER A 117 -18.84 16.88 -1.15
N GLU A 118 -20.17 16.84 -1.08
CA GLU A 118 -20.89 15.59 -0.75
C GLU A 118 -20.80 14.58 -1.90
N ALA A 119 -20.85 15.05 -3.15
CA ALA A 119 -20.67 14.21 -4.33
C ALA A 119 -19.23 13.71 -4.42
N SER A 120 -18.22 14.57 -4.30
CA SER A 120 -16.81 14.16 -4.34
C SER A 120 -16.46 13.16 -3.22
N ASN A 121 -17.01 13.35 -2.01
CA ASN A 121 -16.82 12.40 -0.90
C ASN A 121 -17.47 11.02 -1.13
N SER A 122 -18.30 10.86 -2.16
CA SER A 122 -18.87 9.55 -2.52
C SER A 122 -17.84 8.60 -3.14
N GLY A 123 -16.77 9.14 -3.73
CA GLY A 123 -15.79 8.36 -4.49
C GLY A 123 -16.32 7.77 -5.80
N LEU A 124 -17.46 8.26 -6.31
CA LEU A 124 -18.08 7.79 -7.56
C LEU A 124 -18.22 8.89 -8.61
N VAL A 125 -17.64 10.07 -8.37
CA VAL A 125 -17.64 11.18 -9.33
C VAL A 125 -16.64 10.87 -10.44
N VAL A 126 -17.11 10.84 -11.67
CA VAL A 126 -16.35 10.42 -12.87
C VAL A 126 -15.06 11.22 -13.06
N THR A 127 -15.09 12.53 -12.76
CA THR A 127 -13.91 13.40 -12.89
C THR A 127 -12.84 13.15 -11.82
N ASP A 128 -13.20 12.47 -10.74
CA ASP A 128 -12.30 12.16 -9.62
C ASP A 128 -11.75 10.72 -9.76
N LEU A 129 -12.27 9.93 -10.71
CA LEU A 129 -11.86 8.56 -10.98
C LEU A 129 -10.77 8.53 -12.05
N LEU A 130 -9.60 8.03 -11.69
CA LEU A 130 -8.45 7.92 -12.57
C LEU A 130 -8.45 6.60 -13.34
N GLN A 131 -8.10 6.68 -14.62
CA GLN A 131 -7.83 5.51 -15.44
C GLN A 131 -6.53 4.82 -15.00
N PRO A 132 -6.27 3.56 -15.42
CA PRO A 132 -5.04 2.84 -15.09
C PRO A 132 -3.73 3.52 -15.55
N ASP A 133 -3.82 4.52 -16.44
CA ASP A 133 -2.67 5.33 -16.85
C ASP A 133 -2.25 6.39 -15.81
N GLN A 134 -2.98 6.48 -14.68
CA GLN A 134 -2.73 7.37 -13.54
C GLN A 134 -2.76 8.87 -13.88
N THR A 135 -3.20 9.24 -15.08
CA THR A 135 -3.10 10.63 -15.58
C THR A 135 -4.37 11.12 -16.23
N SER A 136 -5.19 10.22 -16.79
CA SER A 136 -6.49 10.55 -17.38
C SER A 136 -7.64 10.11 -16.49
N THR A 137 -8.80 10.74 -16.68
CA THR A 137 -10.06 10.38 -16.01
C THR A 137 -11.07 9.85 -17.03
N PHE A 138 -12.19 9.32 -16.57
CA PHE A 138 -13.23 8.77 -17.45
C PHE A 138 -14.09 9.88 -18.05
N GLU A 139 -14.66 9.64 -19.23
CA GLU A 139 -15.52 10.64 -19.88
C GLU A 139 -16.93 10.67 -19.26
N ASN A 140 -17.44 9.51 -18.84
CA ASN A 140 -18.80 9.37 -18.31
C ASN A 140 -18.97 8.12 -17.45
N TRP A 141 -20.08 8.08 -16.70
CA TRP A 141 -20.37 6.97 -15.76
C TRP A 141 -20.54 5.61 -16.45
N ASN A 142 -20.99 5.55 -17.70
CA ASN A 142 -21.14 4.27 -18.39
C ASN A 142 -19.78 3.63 -18.66
N GLU A 143 -18.75 4.42 -18.93
CA GLU A 143 -17.38 3.95 -19.10
C GLU A 143 -16.83 3.31 -17.82
N VAL A 144 -17.15 3.89 -16.66
CA VAL A 144 -16.81 3.34 -15.34
C VAL A 144 -17.64 2.11 -15.02
N TYR A 145 -18.96 2.15 -15.23
CA TYR A 145 -19.87 1.07 -14.83
C TYR A 145 -19.71 -0.20 -15.67
N GLY A 146 -19.31 -0.07 -16.93
CA GLY A 146 -18.98 -1.20 -17.81
C GLY A 146 -19.94 -1.41 -18.98
N PRO A 147 -19.82 -2.58 -19.63
CA PRO A 147 -20.07 -3.87 -18.97
C PRO A 147 -18.82 -4.77 -18.84
N TYR A 148 -18.06 -4.62 -17.76
CA TYR A 148 -16.89 -5.46 -17.49
C TYR A 148 -17.21 -6.64 -16.58
N THR A 149 -16.43 -7.70 -16.70
CA THR A 149 -16.55 -8.89 -15.86
C THR A 149 -15.19 -9.42 -15.47
N GLU A 150 -15.04 -9.79 -14.21
CA GLU A 150 -13.84 -10.43 -13.68
C GLU A 150 -14.22 -11.75 -12.99
N ALA A 151 -13.62 -12.85 -13.43
CA ALA A 151 -13.96 -14.21 -12.98
C ALA A 151 -15.48 -14.51 -12.99
N GLY A 152 -16.20 -14.01 -14.01
CA GLY A 152 -17.64 -14.21 -14.17
C GLY A 152 -18.52 -13.32 -13.27
N VAL A 153 -17.93 -12.37 -12.55
CA VAL A 153 -18.65 -11.40 -11.72
C VAL A 153 -18.63 -10.03 -12.42
N PRO A 154 -19.78 -9.35 -12.57
CA PRO A 154 -19.82 -7.97 -13.06
C PRO A 154 -19.01 -7.02 -12.16
N VAL A 155 -18.15 -6.22 -12.80
CA VAL A 155 -17.32 -5.22 -12.14
C VAL A 155 -17.28 -3.91 -12.95
N SER A 156 -16.80 -2.84 -12.32
CA SER A 156 -16.49 -1.57 -12.98
C SER A 156 -15.22 -1.68 -13.83
N ALA A 157 -14.89 -0.59 -14.52
CA ALA A 157 -13.57 -0.38 -15.06
C ALA A 157 -12.51 -0.51 -13.95
N LEU A 158 -11.29 -0.86 -14.35
CA LEU A 158 -10.12 -0.69 -13.50
C LEU A 158 -9.86 0.80 -13.32
N MET A 159 -9.68 1.23 -12.09
CA MET A 159 -9.39 2.63 -11.74
C MET A 159 -8.14 2.67 -10.89
N ALA A 160 -7.21 3.57 -11.20
CA ALA A 160 -6.05 3.80 -10.37
C ALA A 160 -6.47 4.48 -9.06
N GLU A 161 -5.79 4.14 -7.96
CA GLU A 161 -6.10 4.71 -6.65
C GLU A 161 -5.60 6.16 -6.49
N PHE A 162 -4.51 6.50 -7.17
CA PHE A 162 -3.82 7.79 -7.04
C PHE A 162 -3.16 8.19 -8.36
N ASP A 163 -3.14 9.50 -8.62
CA ASP A 163 -2.15 10.08 -9.53
C ASP A 163 -0.91 10.28 -8.69
N PHE A 164 -0.06 9.27 -8.67
CA PHE A 164 1.12 9.32 -7.83
C PHE A 164 1.99 10.54 -8.16
N ALA A 165 2.03 11.01 -9.42
CA ALA A 165 2.93 12.08 -9.84
C ALA A 165 2.49 13.44 -9.32
N ASP A 166 1.18 13.70 -9.32
CA ASP A 166 0.60 14.92 -8.75
C ASP A 166 0.54 14.86 -7.21
N ASP A 167 0.17 13.69 -6.64
CA ASP A 167 0.08 13.47 -5.19
C ASP A 167 1.46 13.42 -4.50
N ALA A 168 2.54 13.20 -5.26
CA ALA A 168 3.90 13.17 -4.72
C ALA A 168 4.33 14.55 -4.19
N ASN A 169 4.36 14.68 -2.86
CA ASN A 169 4.91 15.83 -2.16
C ASN A 169 6.19 15.43 -1.40
N SER A 170 7.33 16.01 -1.76
CA SER A 170 8.64 15.68 -1.17
C SER A 170 8.75 15.79 0.37
N VAL A 171 7.79 16.47 1.02
CA VAL A 171 7.75 16.75 2.45
C VAL A 171 6.59 16.03 3.14
N SER A 172 5.36 16.16 2.63
CA SER A 172 4.16 15.62 3.30
C SER A 172 3.77 14.21 2.85
N ASP A 173 3.98 13.87 1.58
CA ASP A 173 3.54 12.61 0.96
C ASP A 173 4.51 12.18 -0.17
N PRO A 174 5.79 11.90 0.15
CA PRO A 174 6.76 11.72 -0.92
C PRO A 174 6.49 10.39 -1.67
N ILE A 175 6.55 10.34 -3.00
CA ILE A 175 6.39 9.08 -3.75
C ILE A 175 7.51 9.05 -4.78
N ASN A 176 8.31 7.97 -4.78
CA ASN A 176 9.32 7.81 -5.82
C ASN A 176 8.65 7.28 -7.08
N ILE A 177 8.55 8.14 -8.08
CA ILE A 177 8.02 7.81 -9.39
C ILE A 177 9.17 8.05 -10.35
N ASP A 178 9.49 7.03 -11.14
CA ASP A 178 10.66 6.96 -12.01
C ASP A 178 11.00 8.32 -12.65
N GLY A 179 11.96 9.02 -12.06
CA GLY A 179 12.56 10.24 -12.62
C GLY A 179 11.75 11.53 -12.53
N GLU A 180 10.54 11.55 -11.97
CA GLU A 180 9.72 12.78 -12.03
C GLU A 180 9.83 13.70 -10.81
N ARG A 181 10.18 13.20 -9.61
CA ARG A 181 10.39 14.06 -8.41
C ARG A 181 11.38 13.47 -7.40
N GLY A 182 12.60 14.02 -7.38
CA GLY A 182 13.60 13.83 -6.32
C GLY A 182 14.86 13.07 -6.76
N GLU A 183 16.02 13.43 -6.17
CA GLU A 183 17.32 12.79 -6.40
C GLU A 183 17.38 11.36 -5.82
N LEU A 184 16.61 10.43 -6.41
CA LEU A 184 16.55 9.04 -5.99
C LEU A 184 17.23 8.17 -7.05
N ASN A 185 18.49 7.81 -6.80
CA ASN A 185 19.34 7.01 -7.71
C ASN A 185 19.35 5.51 -7.39
N ALA A 186 18.51 5.03 -6.47
CA ALA A 186 18.39 3.59 -6.23
C ALA A 186 17.50 2.97 -7.32
N ARG A 187 18.10 2.21 -8.24
CA ARG A 187 17.41 1.47 -9.31
C ARG A 187 17.48 -0.04 -9.14
N THR A 188 18.06 -0.50 -8.04
CA THR A 188 18.32 -1.92 -7.81
C THR A 188 17.67 -2.32 -6.49
N PRO A 189 16.80 -3.35 -6.50
CA PRO A 189 16.31 -3.98 -5.29
C PRO A 189 17.47 -4.36 -4.35
N PRO A 190 17.39 -4.04 -3.04
CA PRO A 190 18.43 -4.40 -2.08
C PRO A 190 18.50 -5.92 -1.80
N PHE A 191 17.41 -6.65 -2.06
CA PHE A 191 17.30 -8.10 -1.89
C PHE A 191 16.56 -8.71 -3.07
N ALA A 192 16.85 -9.98 -3.39
CA ALA A 192 16.04 -10.73 -4.32
C ALA A 192 14.68 -11.05 -3.67
N PRO A 193 13.56 -11.14 -4.44
CA PRO A 193 12.25 -11.46 -3.86
C PRO A 193 12.22 -12.75 -3.03
N GLU A 194 13.01 -13.75 -3.43
CA GLU A 194 13.16 -15.04 -2.75
C GLU A 194 13.84 -14.96 -1.38
N ASP A 195 14.60 -13.89 -1.12
CA ASP A 195 15.28 -13.63 0.16
C ASP A 195 14.39 -12.85 1.14
N ILE A 196 13.16 -12.51 0.73
CA ILE A 196 12.19 -11.78 1.55
C ILE A 196 11.06 -12.74 1.95
N ILE A 197 10.74 -12.75 3.24
CA ILE A 197 9.59 -13.48 3.78
C ILE A 197 8.72 -12.51 4.59
N ILE A 198 7.43 -12.46 4.24
CA ILE A 198 6.43 -11.70 5.00
C ILE A 198 5.72 -12.65 5.96
N LEU A 199 5.83 -12.36 7.26
CA LEU A 199 5.08 -13.03 8.31
C LEU A 199 3.82 -12.21 8.63
N THR A 200 2.64 -12.80 8.51
CA THR A 200 1.37 -12.10 8.79
C THR A 200 0.35 -13.02 9.45
N ASP A 201 -0.43 -12.50 10.39
CA ASP A 201 -1.55 -13.19 11.03
C ASP A 201 -2.87 -13.02 10.26
N GLY A 202 -2.83 -12.31 9.12
CA GLY A 202 -3.99 -12.01 8.30
C GLY A 202 -4.89 -10.89 8.84
N ARG A 203 -4.56 -10.27 9.99
CA ARG A 203 -5.30 -9.13 10.54
C ARG A 203 -4.86 -7.85 9.85
N CYS A 204 -5.18 -7.75 8.57
CA CYS A 204 -4.69 -6.70 7.70
C CYS A 204 -5.82 -6.16 6.81
N SER A 205 -5.99 -4.84 6.80
CA SER A 205 -6.95 -4.09 5.99
C SER A 205 -6.32 -2.78 5.50
N SER A 206 -6.71 -2.30 4.32
CA SER A 206 -6.19 -1.06 3.72
C SER A 206 -4.69 -1.14 3.37
N THR A 207 -3.85 -0.22 3.81
CA THR A 207 -2.45 -0.07 3.35
C THR A 207 -1.61 -1.35 3.42
N CYS A 208 -1.79 -2.15 4.48
CA CYS A 208 -1.02 -3.39 4.61
C CYS A 208 -1.44 -4.45 3.58
N THR A 209 -2.71 -4.47 3.13
CA THR A 209 -3.17 -5.48 2.14
C THR A 209 -2.59 -5.16 0.79
N ILE A 210 -2.50 -3.87 0.47
CA ILE A 210 -1.84 -3.37 -0.74
C ILE A 210 -0.36 -3.78 -0.72
N LEU A 211 0.37 -3.50 0.37
CA LEU A 211 1.79 -3.88 0.45
C LEU A 211 1.99 -5.38 0.27
N VAL A 212 1.25 -6.20 1.00
CA VAL A 212 1.42 -7.67 0.94
C VAL A 212 1.07 -8.21 -0.45
N ASP A 213 0.04 -7.67 -1.10
CA ASP A 213 -0.34 -8.03 -2.47
C ASP A 213 0.76 -7.68 -3.47
N GLN A 214 1.24 -6.44 -3.42
CA GLN A 214 2.32 -5.96 -4.29
C GLN A 214 3.61 -6.76 -4.10
N MET A 215 4.06 -6.95 -2.86
CA MET A 215 5.27 -7.74 -2.58
C MET A 215 5.14 -9.19 -3.10
N ALA A 216 3.99 -9.83 -2.84
CA ALA A 216 3.77 -11.20 -3.29
C ALA A 216 3.67 -11.32 -4.82
N SER A 217 3.16 -10.30 -5.51
CA SER A 217 3.15 -10.25 -6.98
C SER A 217 4.57 -10.20 -7.57
N LYS A 218 5.54 -9.67 -6.82
CA LYS A 218 6.98 -9.66 -7.18
C LYS A 218 7.71 -10.96 -6.80
N GLY A 219 7.01 -11.94 -6.25
CA GLY A 219 7.58 -13.25 -5.90
C GLY A 219 7.95 -13.43 -4.42
N VAL A 220 7.74 -12.41 -3.58
CA VAL A 220 7.97 -12.49 -2.13
C VAL A 220 7.04 -13.52 -1.51
N ARG A 221 7.59 -14.37 -0.64
CA ARG A 221 6.82 -15.42 0.02
C ARG A 221 6.11 -14.88 1.24
N THR A 222 4.84 -15.26 1.42
CA THR A 222 4.04 -14.92 2.60
C THR A 222 3.81 -16.17 3.44
N VAL A 223 4.03 -16.05 4.74
CA VAL A 223 3.77 -17.10 5.74
C VAL A 223 2.69 -16.62 6.68
N ALA A 224 1.58 -17.37 6.69
CA ALA A 224 0.47 -17.14 7.60
C ALA A 224 0.78 -17.69 9.00
N VAL A 225 0.57 -16.88 10.04
CA VAL A 225 0.69 -17.31 11.44
C VAL A 225 -0.67 -17.27 12.11
N GLY A 226 -1.12 -18.43 12.60
CA GLY A 226 -2.43 -18.58 13.22
C GLY A 226 -3.54 -18.95 12.21
N GLY A 227 -4.79 -18.80 12.63
CA GLY A 227 -5.95 -19.28 11.87
C GLY A 227 -6.10 -20.81 11.90
N ARG A 228 -7.02 -21.33 11.09
CA ARG A 228 -7.26 -22.78 10.99
C ARG A 228 -6.29 -23.39 9.99
N PRO A 229 -5.49 -24.42 10.36
CA PRO A 229 -4.55 -25.04 9.43
C PRO A 229 -5.32 -25.73 8.31
N ARG A 230 -5.20 -25.16 7.11
CA ARG A 230 -5.77 -25.68 5.87
C ARG A 230 -4.78 -25.39 4.74
N ALA A 231 -4.63 -26.35 3.83
CA ALA A 231 -3.90 -26.10 2.59
C ALA A 231 -4.67 -25.08 1.75
N GLY A 232 -3.96 -24.10 1.19
CA GLY A 232 -4.53 -23.03 0.37
C GLY A 232 -4.18 -21.64 0.89
N VAL A 233 -4.70 -20.62 0.23
CA VAL A 233 -4.52 -19.23 0.65
C VAL A 233 -5.22 -18.98 1.99
N ILE A 234 -4.58 -18.18 2.85
CA ILE A 234 -5.22 -17.69 4.07
C ILE A 234 -6.51 -16.94 3.69
N GLN A 235 -7.58 -17.09 4.46
CA GLN A 235 -8.78 -16.25 4.36
C GLN A 235 -8.52 -14.85 4.97
N ALA A 236 -7.42 -14.23 4.58
CA ALA A 236 -7.15 -12.82 4.79
C ALA A 236 -7.15 -12.14 3.42
N ASN A 237 -7.30 -10.82 3.38
CA ASN A 237 -7.51 -9.99 2.19
C ASN A 237 -6.39 -10.13 1.12
N TYR A 238 -6.34 -11.26 0.43
CA TYR A 238 -5.35 -11.58 -0.58
C TYR A 238 -6.06 -12.03 -1.84
N ARG A 239 -6.15 -11.10 -2.79
CA ARG A 239 -6.66 -11.36 -4.14
C ARG A 239 -5.52 -11.94 -4.98
N ARG A 240 -5.26 -13.24 -4.86
CA ARG A 240 -4.46 -13.93 -5.88
C ARG A 240 -5.31 -14.13 -7.13
N TYR A 241 -5.41 -13.11 -7.97
CA TYR A 241 -5.81 -13.32 -9.36
C TYR A 241 -4.55 -13.78 -10.10
N GLN A 242 -4.46 -15.08 -10.35
CA GLN A 242 -3.56 -15.59 -11.38
C GLN A 242 -4.03 -14.96 -12.71
N ARG A 243 -3.36 -13.90 -13.16
CA ARG A 243 -3.41 -13.56 -14.58
C ARG A 243 -2.55 -14.60 -15.30
N VAL A 244 -3.21 -15.36 -16.16
CA VAL A 244 -2.61 -16.26 -17.15
C VAL A 244 -1.94 -15.42 -18.22
#